data_AF-A0A1Y0ERX3-F1
#
_entry.id   AF-A0A1Y0ERX3-F1
#
_cell.length_a   1.000
_cell.length_b   1.000
_cell.length_c   1.000
_cell.angle_alpha   90.00
_cell.angle_beta   90.00
_cell.angle_gamma   90.00
#
_symmetry.space_group_name_H-M   'P 1'
#
loop_
_entity.id
_entity.type
_entity.pdbx_description
1 polymer ?
#
loop_
_entity_poly.entity_id
_entity_poly.type
_entity_poly.pdbx_seq_one_letter_code
_entity_poly.pdbx_strand_id
1 'polypeptide(L)'
;MAMAKVIAFRRSAAFAVTLLGLSIAFKPDDDGVVSAEVTHGEALDRFAAIASDYRVVAETPAVVKAEPDPATAQPKSKAGDAKKAS
;
A
#
# COMPACT_ATOMS: atom_id res chain seq x y z
N MET A 1 3.28 12.34 11.67
CA MET A 1 3.89 12.51 10.35
C MET A 1 3.61 11.27 9.53
N ALA A 2 3.12 11.41 8.29
CA ALA A 2 2.93 10.27 7.40
C ALA A 2 4.30 9.75 6.94
N MET A 3 4.46 8.43 6.88
CA MET A 3 5.64 7.78 6.28
C MET A 3 5.31 7.43 4.84
N ALA A 4 6.29 7.52 3.93
CA ALA A 4 6.12 7.07 2.55
C ALA A 4 7.20 6.08 2.18
N LYS A 5 6.82 5.08 1.38
CA LYS A 5 7.72 4.04 0.90
C LYS A 5 8.17 4.38 -0.52
N VAL A 6 9.48 4.45 -0.73
CA VAL A 6 10.08 4.68 -2.04
C VAL A 6 10.58 3.35 -2.58
N ILE A 7 10.14 2.96 -3.78
CA ILE A 7 10.51 1.71 -4.42
C ILE A 7 11.43 2.00 -5.63
N ALA A 8 12.50 1.22 -5.76
CA ALA A 8 13.49 1.30 -6.83
C ALA A 8 13.44 0.04 -7.73
N PHE A 9 12.82 0.12 -8.91
CA PHE A 9 12.47 -1.05 -9.75
C PHE A 9 13.59 -1.53 -10.68
N ARG A 10 14.67 -0.75 -10.81
CA ARG A 10 15.84 -1.10 -11.64
C ARG A 10 17.05 -1.59 -10.84
N ARG A 11 16.86 -1.82 -9.54
CA ARG A 11 17.92 -2.24 -8.63
C ARG A 11 17.56 -3.59 -8.03
N SER A 12 18.54 -4.50 -8.01
CA SER A 12 18.38 -5.88 -7.54
C SER A 12 19.15 -6.14 -6.23
N ALA A 13 19.86 -5.14 -5.72
CA ALA A 13 20.71 -5.25 -4.54
C ALA A 13 20.49 -4.04 -3.63
N ALA A 14 20.80 -4.22 -2.35
CA ALA A 14 20.79 -3.13 -1.38
C ALA A 14 21.74 -2.00 -1.80
N PHE A 15 21.29 -0.76 -1.67
CA PHE A 15 22.09 0.42 -1.97
C PHE A 15 21.67 1.59 -1.08
N ALA A 16 22.48 2.64 -1.00
CA ALA A 16 22.13 3.85 -0.28
C ALA A 16 22.30 5.07 -1.17
N VAL A 17 21.47 6.09 -0.94
CA VAL A 17 21.59 7.40 -1.59
C VAL A 17 21.56 8.49 -0.54
N THR A 18 22.30 9.55 -0.78
CA THR A 18 22.28 10.74 0.08
C THR A 18 21.44 11.81 -0.60
N LEU A 19 20.35 12.23 0.04
CA LEU A 19 19.50 13.33 -0.40
C LEU A 19 19.39 14.36 0.71
N LEU A 20 19.71 15.62 0.42
CA LEU A 20 19.60 16.73 1.39
C LEU A 20 20.39 16.46 2.70
N GLY A 21 21.51 15.74 2.60
CA GLY A 21 22.30 15.33 3.78
C GLY A 21 21.71 14.14 4.56
N LEU A 22 20.55 13.61 4.15
CA LEU A 22 19.95 12.41 4.71
C LEU A 22 20.43 11.17 3.95
N SER A 23 20.95 10.19 4.67
CA SER A 23 21.32 8.89 4.11
C SER A 23 20.10 7.96 4.11
N ILE A 24 19.61 7.62 2.92
CA ILE A 24 18.43 6.78 2.72
C ILE A 24 18.92 5.42 2.20
N ALA A 25 18.74 4.40 3.03
CA ALA A 25 19.16 3.04 2.72
C ALA A 25 18.00 2.25 2.10
N PHE A 26 18.22 1.74 0.90
CA PHE A 26 17.32 0.86 0.19
C PHE A 26 17.70 -0.60 0.44
N LYS A 27 16.71 -1.41 0.79
CA LYS A 27 16.90 -2.85 1.04
C LYS A 27 15.96 -3.67 0.14
N PRO A 28 16.43 -4.81 -0.40
CA PRO A 28 15.56 -5.76 -1.05
C PRO A 28 14.60 -6.37 -0.02
N ASP A 29 13.35 -6.51 -0.43
CA ASP A 29 12.28 -7.22 0.27
C ASP A 29 12.24 -8.70 -0.17
N ASP A 30 11.43 -9.53 0.49
CA ASP A 30 11.27 -10.95 0.18
C ASP A 30 10.70 -11.18 -1.24
N ASP A 31 9.93 -10.21 -1.74
CA ASP A 31 9.43 -10.19 -3.13
C ASP A 31 10.51 -9.75 -4.16
N GLY A 32 11.76 -9.55 -3.75
CA GLY A 32 12.85 -9.06 -4.60
C GLY A 32 12.73 -7.58 -4.98
N VAL A 33 11.80 -6.86 -4.33
CA VAL A 33 11.56 -5.44 -4.56
C VAL A 33 12.48 -4.61 -3.65
N VAL A 34 13.26 -3.70 -4.22
CA VAL A 34 14.14 -2.83 -3.43
C VAL A 34 13.40 -1.56 -3.00
N SER A 35 13.29 -1.32 -1.69
CA SER A 35 12.54 -0.18 -1.14
C SER A 35 13.20 0.49 0.06
N ALA A 36 12.79 1.73 0.36
CA ALA A 36 13.23 2.51 1.51
C ALA A 36 12.07 3.29 2.13
N GLU A 37 12.06 3.40 3.46
CA GLU A 37 11.10 4.21 4.21
C GLU A 37 11.65 5.63 4.38
N VAL A 38 10.85 6.63 4.01
CA VAL A 38 11.24 8.03 4.05
C VAL A 38 10.15 8.85 4.75
N THR A 39 10.55 9.61 5.78
CA THR A 39 9.66 10.46 6.58
C THR A 39 9.76 11.94 6.23
N HIS A 40 10.69 12.31 5.35
CA HIS A 40 10.98 13.70 4.98
C HIS A 40 10.32 14.08 3.65
N GLY A 41 9.38 15.03 3.66
CA GLY A 41 8.61 15.45 2.49
C GLY A 41 9.47 15.95 1.32
N GLU A 42 10.53 16.72 1.60
CA GLU A 42 11.44 17.22 0.55
C GLU A 42 12.23 16.10 -0.15
N ALA A 43 12.56 15.02 0.57
CA ALA A 43 13.23 13.87 -0.03
C ALA A 43 12.29 13.12 -0.99
N LEU A 44 11.00 13.04 -0.67
CA LEU A 44 9.98 12.41 -1.53
C LEU A 44 9.79 13.16 -2.85
N ASP A 45 9.72 14.48 -2.80
CA ASP A 45 9.57 15.33 -3.99
C ASP A 45 10.78 15.16 -4.94
N ARG A 46 11.99 15.05 -4.37
CA ARG A 46 13.21 14.76 -5.14
C ARG A 46 13.20 13.38 -5.76
N PHE A 47 12.73 12.33 -5.06
CA PHE A 47 12.57 11.02 -5.69
C PHE A 47 11.54 11.04 -6.83
N ALA A 48 10.45 11.80 -6.67
CA ALA A 48 9.47 12.00 -7.74
C ALA A 48 10.06 12.77 -8.93
N ALA A 49 10.99 13.70 -8.71
CA ALA A 49 11.71 14.37 -9.80
C ALA A 49 12.66 13.44 -10.57
N ILE A 50 13.12 12.33 -9.95
CA ILE A 50 13.99 11.31 -10.56
C ILE A 50 13.15 10.09 -11.03
N ALA A 51 11.86 10.28 -11.29
CA ALA A 51 10.81 9.26 -11.49
C ALA A 51 11.08 8.14 -12.52
N SER A 52 12.11 8.24 -13.37
CA SER A 52 12.43 7.18 -14.32
C SER A 52 12.88 5.88 -13.65
N ASP A 53 13.42 5.95 -12.43
CA ASP A 53 13.97 4.79 -11.70
C ASP A 53 13.24 4.50 -10.37
N TYR A 54 12.39 5.42 -9.90
CA TYR A 54 11.79 5.41 -8.56
C TYR A 54 10.28 5.65 -8.58
N ARG A 55 9.53 4.98 -7.69
CA ARG A 55 8.10 5.21 -7.44
C ARG A 55 7.89 5.48 -5.96
N VAL A 56 7.18 6.56 -5.66
CA VAL A 56 6.77 6.89 -4.31
C VAL A 56 5.37 6.29 -4.07
N VAL A 57 5.27 5.46 -3.04
CA VAL A 57 4.01 4.89 -2.56
C VAL A 57 3.72 5.54 -1.21
N ALA A 58 2.67 6.35 -1.15
CA ALA A 58 2.16 6.84 0.12
C ALA A 58 1.55 5.65 0.88
N GLU A 59 2.26 5.14 1.88
CA GLU A 59 1.67 4.21 2.83
C GLU A 59 0.73 5.02 3.71
N THR A 60 -0.52 5.12 3.27
CA THR A 60 -1.61 5.36 4.20
C THR A 60 -1.56 4.15 5.13
N PRO A 61 -1.38 4.30 6.46
CA PRO A 61 -1.38 3.15 7.35
C PRO A 61 -2.63 2.37 7.00
N ALA A 62 -2.47 1.11 6.59
CA ALA A 62 -3.59 0.27 6.28
C ALA A 62 -4.48 0.33 7.52
N VAL A 63 -5.59 1.06 7.42
CA VAL A 63 -6.68 0.91 8.37
C VAL A 63 -6.96 -0.56 8.25
N VAL A 64 -6.56 -1.32 9.28
CA VAL A 64 -7.00 -2.69 9.46
C VAL A 64 -8.51 -2.56 9.44
N LYS A 65 -9.11 -2.76 8.27
CA LYS A 65 -10.53 -2.99 8.17
C LYS A 65 -10.66 -4.32 8.87
N ALA A 66 -10.92 -4.26 10.18
CA ALA A 66 -11.45 -5.38 10.91
C ALA A 66 -12.52 -5.99 9.99
N GLU A 67 -12.28 -7.22 9.54
CA GLU A 67 -13.28 -7.98 8.82
C GLU A 67 -14.60 -7.83 9.60
N PRO A 68 -15.69 -7.35 8.98
CA PRO A 68 -16.99 -7.60 9.57
C PRO A 68 -17.17 -9.12 9.54
N ASP A 69 -17.14 -9.70 10.73
CA ASP A 69 -17.43 -11.10 11.01
C ASP A 69 -18.58 -11.62 10.12
N PRO A 70 -18.36 -12.65 9.28
CA PRO A 70 -19.38 -13.14 8.35
C PRO A 70 -20.51 -13.97 9.01
N ALA A 71 -20.64 -14.04 10.35
CA ALA A 71 -21.64 -14.87 11.01
C ALA A 71 -23.12 -14.40 10.87
N THR A 72 -23.43 -13.41 10.03
CA THR A 72 -24.83 -13.01 9.75
C THR A 72 -25.30 -13.26 8.31
N ALA A 73 -24.49 -13.88 7.46
CA ALA A 73 -24.89 -14.23 6.11
C ALA A 73 -25.50 -15.65 6.03
N GLN A 74 -26.78 -15.78 6.37
CA GLN A 74 -27.62 -16.87 5.84
C GLN A 74 -28.84 -16.31 5.07
N PRO A 75 -29.34 -17.04 4.06
CA PRO A 75 -29.70 -16.47 2.76
C PRO A 75 -31.20 -16.24 2.58
N LYS A 76 -31.49 -15.39 1.58
CA LYS A 76 -32.81 -14.99 1.05
C LYS A 76 -33.71 -16.15 0.63
N SER A 77 -35.03 -15.87 0.66
CA SER A 77 -36.12 -16.24 -0.29
C SER A 77 -37.31 -16.87 0.47
N LYS A 78 -38.58 -16.52 0.27
CA LYS A 78 -39.28 -16.01 -0.92
C LYS A 78 -40.63 -15.44 -0.48
N ALA A 79 -40.95 -14.20 -0.84
CA ALA A 79 -42.33 -13.72 -0.89
C ALA A 79 -42.94 -14.17 -2.24
N GLY A 80 -44.19 -14.63 -2.23
CA GLY A 80 -44.88 -15.09 -3.43
C GLY A 80 -46.28 -15.65 -3.14
N ASP A 81 -47.21 -14.72 -2.95
CA ASP A 81 -48.65 -14.67 -3.27
C ASP A 81 -49.48 -15.93 -3.67
N ALA A 82 -50.72 -15.91 -3.16
CA ALA A 82 -51.98 -16.43 -3.71
C ALA A 82 -52.24 -17.95 -3.82
N LYS A 83 -53.35 -18.41 -3.20
CA LYS A 83 -54.60 -18.80 -3.91
C LYS A 83 -55.73 -19.26 -2.95
N LYS A 84 -56.93 -18.77 -3.26
CA LYS A 84 -58.31 -19.03 -2.77
C LYS A 84 -58.76 -20.51 -2.73
N ALA A 85 -59.83 -20.75 -1.94
CA ALA A 85 -60.80 -21.88 -1.94
C ALA A 85 -60.35 -23.10 -1.11
N SER A 86 -61.14 -23.69 -0.21
CA SER A 86 -62.60 -23.83 -0.09
C SER A 86 -63.01 -24.01 1.37
#